data_AF-A0AA40CAF5-F1
#
_entry.id   AF-A0AA40CAF5-F1
#
_cell.length_a   1.000
_cell.length_b   1.000
_cell.length_c   1.000
_cell.angle_alpha   90.00
_cell.angle_beta   90.00
_cell.angle_gamma   90.00
#
_symmetry.space_group_name_H-M   'P 1'
#
loop_
_entity.id
_entity.type
_entity.pdbx_description
1 polymer ?
#
loop_
_entity_poly.entity_id
_entity_poly.type
_entity_poly.pdbx_seq_one_letter_code
_entity_poly.pdbx_strand_id
1 'polypeptide(L)'
;MPGGSLHWPLWVPYALYGEVDHMYGFKQWNAGNGFTSAQGFLNAVETLMYLAYVGLWYRHGQVLPAGAAAGQRAQERAVAGRAGALAVVVGYSAAVMTLSKTVLYWMNEYFSGFDNIGHNDLFRLVFCFIIPNGLWLLYPSYMIYDMGSEIVSALGGSPSRAKTE
;
A
#
# COMPACT_ATOMS: atom_id res chain seq x y z
N MET A 1 -11.25 17.17 10.59
CA MET A 1 -12.33 16.73 11.51
C MET A 1 -13.55 17.63 11.36
N PRO A 2 -14.75 17.11 11.66
CA PRO A 2 -15.98 17.91 11.75
C PRO A 2 -15.75 19.23 12.49
N GLY A 3 -16.29 20.32 11.95
CA GLY A 3 -16.12 21.68 12.49
C GLY A 3 -14.91 22.47 11.95
N GLY A 4 -13.99 21.84 11.21
CA GLY A 4 -12.88 22.55 10.54
C GLY A 4 -13.26 23.15 9.18
N SER A 5 -12.62 24.27 8.80
CA SER A 5 -12.84 24.92 7.50
C SER A 5 -12.45 24.06 6.29
N LEU A 6 -11.50 23.12 6.46
CA LEU A 6 -11.14 22.15 5.42
C LEU A 6 -12.10 20.96 5.38
N HIS A 7 -12.81 20.68 6.48
CA HIS A 7 -13.70 19.52 6.55
C HIS A 7 -14.83 19.59 5.53
N TRP A 8 -15.43 20.77 5.40
CA TRP A 8 -16.35 21.07 4.32
C TRP A 8 -15.59 21.80 3.19
N PRO A 9 -15.65 21.34 1.93
CA PRO A 9 -16.37 20.18 1.41
C PRO A 9 -15.50 18.92 1.25
N LEU A 10 -14.18 19.00 1.43
CA LEU A 10 -13.25 17.97 0.95
C LEU A 10 -13.16 16.73 1.84
N TRP A 11 -13.25 16.89 3.16
CA TRP A 11 -13.01 15.80 4.12
C TRP A 11 -14.30 15.32 4.80
N VAL A 12 -15.46 15.60 4.22
CA VAL A 12 -16.77 15.18 4.73
C VAL A 12 -16.85 13.65 4.93
N PRO A 13 -16.37 12.80 4.00
CA PRO A 13 -16.41 11.35 4.19
C PRO A 13 -15.57 10.86 5.37
N TYR A 14 -14.56 11.65 5.81
CA TYR A 14 -13.68 11.28 6.91
C TYR A 14 -14.35 11.44 8.29
N ALA A 15 -15.48 12.15 8.38
CA ALA A 15 -16.30 12.12 9.58
C ALA A 15 -16.75 10.70 9.91
N LEU A 16 -17.27 9.97 8.91
CA LEU A 16 -17.70 8.58 9.05
C LEU A 16 -16.54 7.67 9.46
N TYR A 17 -15.35 7.88 8.87
CA TYR A 17 -14.16 7.12 9.25
C TYR A 17 -13.77 7.33 10.72
N GLY A 18 -13.81 8.56 11.22
CA GLY A 18 -13.51 8.85 12.64
C GLY A 18 -14.58 8.35 13.61
N GLU A 19 -15.81 8.13 13.14
CA GLU A 19 -16.90 7.52 13.93
C GLU A 19 -16.81 6.00 13.95
N VAL A 20 -16.40 5.37 12.85
CA VAL A 20 -16.19 3.92 12.78
C VAL A 20 -14.90 3.54 13.49
N ASP A 21 -13.81 4.25 13.23
CA ASP A 21 -12.53 3.98 13.87
C ASP A 21 -12.06 5.22 14.62
N HIS A 22 -12.16 5.14 15.94
CA HIS A 22 -11.74 6.22 16.83
C HIS A 22 -10.23 6.49 16.80
N MET A 23 -9.41 5.63 16.16
CA MET A 23 -8.00 5.90 15.87
C MET A 23 -7.80 7.15 15.01
N TYR A 24 -8.78 7.44 14.15
CA TYR A 24 -8.86 8.65 13.34
C TYR A 24 -9.82 9.69 13.94
N GLY A 25 -10.23 9.54 15.20
CA GLY A 25 -11.25 10.38 15.84
C GLY A 25 -10.70 11.32 16.91
N PHE A 26 -11.60 12.13 17.49
CA PHE A 26 -11.26 13.04 18.59
C PHE A 26 -10.78 12.31 19.84
N LYS A 27 -11.19 11.05 20.06
CA LYS A 27 -10.75 10.21 21.19
C LYS A 27 -9.21 10.14 21.25
N GLN A 28 -8.58 9.67 20.17
CA GLN A 28 -7.14 9.50 20.15
C GLN A 28 -6.37 10.82 19.95
N TRP A 29 -6.98 11.81 19.27
CA TRP A 29 -6.42 13.16 19.18
C TRP A 29 -6.27 13.80 20.57
N ASN A 30 -7.34 13.80 21.36
CA ASN A 30 -7.33 14.40 22.71
C ASN A 30 -6.43 13.63 23.68
N ALA A 31 -6.24 12.33 23.45
CA ALA A 31 -5.30 11.49 24.21
C ALA A 31 -3.82 11.75 23.84
N GLY A 32 -3.53 12.57 22.82
CA GLY A 32 -2.17 12.81 22.35
C GLY A 32 -1.52 11.58 21.73
N ASN A 33 -2.30 10.66 21.18
CA ASN A 33 -1.80 9.41 20.61
C ASN A 33 -1.08 9.69 19.26
N GLY A 34 0.22 9.41 19.21
CA GLY A 34 1.06 9.66 18.03
C GLY A 34 0.94 8.61 16.92
N PHE A 35 0.19 7.51 17.12
CA PHE A 35 0.18 6.38 16.19
C PHE A 35 -0.25 6.78 14.78
N THR A 36 -1.40 7.44 14.63
CA THR A 36 -1.94 7.87 13.32
C THR A 36 -1.01 8.86 12.62
N SER A 37 -0.37 9.77 13.37
CA SER A 37 0.61 10.71 12.81
C SER A 37 1.88 10.00 12.33
N ALA A 38 2.37 9.00 13.06
CA ALA A 38 3.52 8.19 12.66
C ALA A 38 3.22 7.36 11.39
N GLN A 39 2.04 6.77 11.31
CA GLN A 39 1.53 6.11 10.10
C GLN A 39 1.50 7.08 8.92
N GLY A 40 0.98 8.30 9.13
CA GLY A 40 0.95 9.36 8.13
C GLY A 40 2.34 9.77 7.62
N PHE A 41 3.32 9.88 8.52
CA PHE A 41 4.70 10.15 8.11
C PHE A 41 5.27 9.06 7.20
N LEU A 42 5.08 7.79 7.55
CA LEU A 42 5.51 6.69 6.71
C LEU A 42 4.72 6.59 5.39
N ASN A 43 3.46 7.05 5.34
CA ASN A 43 2.73 7.19 4.07
C ASN A 43 3.38 8.23 3.15
N ALA A 44 3.93 9.32 3.70
CA ALA A 44 4.69 10.30 2.90
C ALA A 44 5.97 9.68 2.32
N VAL A 45 6.71 8.91 3.13
CA VAL A 45 7.91 8.19 2.67
C VAL A 45 7.55 7.18 1.59
N GLU A 46 6.52 6.37 1.81
CA GLU A 46 6.02 5.40 0.83
C GLU A 46 5.60 6.08 -0.48
N THR A 47 4.91 7.22 -0.41
CA THR A 47 4.53 7.99 -1.59
C THR A 47 5.76 8.42 -2.40
N LEU A 48 6.81 8.91 -1.73
CA LEU A 48 8.07 9.27 -2.40
C LEU A 48 8.74 8.07 -3.07
N MET A 49 8.68 6.89 -2.43
CA MET A 49 9.21 5.65 -3.00
C MET A 49 8.42 5.22 -4.24
N TYR A 50 7.09 5.27 -4.21
CA TYR A 50 6.28 4.97 -5.39
C TYR A 50 6.47 5.99 -6.52
N LEU A 51 6.64 7.27 -6.20
CA LEU A 51 7.00 8.29 -7.19
C LEU A 51 8.37 8.01 -7.83
N ALA A 52 9.35 7.56 -7.04
CA ALA A 52 10.65 7.15 -7.56
C ALA A 52 10.52 5.90 -8.46
N TYR A 53 9.74 4.90 -8.05
CA TYR A 53 9.45 3.71 -8.85
C TYR A 53 8.84 4.09 -10.21
N VAL A 54 7.76 4.87 -10.21
CA VAL A 54 7.07 5.31 -11.43
C VAL A 54 7.99 6.20 -12.28
N GLY A 55 8.80 7.05 -11.65
CA GLY A 55 9.79 7.89 -12.35
C GLY A 55 10.85 7.06 -13.08
N LEU A 56 11.34 5.98 -12.47
CA LEU A 56 12.25 5.03 -13.11
C LEU A 56 11.57 4.30 -14.26
N TRP A 57 10.33 3.83 -14.05
CA TRP A 57 9.53 3.16 -15.08
C TRP A 57 9.26 4.06 -16.30
N TYR A 58 8.87 5.31 -16.07
CA TYR A 58 8.57 6.25 -17.14
C TYR A 58 9.81 6.64 -17.95
N ARG A 59 10.97 6.81 -17.30
CA ARG A 59 12.22 7.25 -17.95
C ARG A 59 12.97 6.13 -18.67
N HIS A 60 12.88 4.91 -18.15
CA HIS A 60 13.69 3.78 -18.61
C HIS A 60 12.86 2.60 -19.13
N GLY A 61 11.54 2.73 -19.15
CA GLY A 61 10.63 1.72 -19.69
C GLY A 61 10.79 1.60 -21.20
N GLN A 62 11.27 0.44 -21.63
CA GLN A 62 11.34 0.09 -23.04
C GLN A 62 10.17 -0.81 -23.38
N VAL A 63 9.51 -0.54 -24.51
CA VAL A 63 8.51 -1.44 -25.07
C VAL A 63 9.22 -2.71 -25.51
N LEU A 64 8.85 -3.84 -24.91
CA LEU A 64 9.33 -5.13 -25.35
C LEU A 64 8.74 -5.44 -26.74
N PRO A 65 9.52 -6.04 -27.66
CA PRO A 65 8.99 -6.55 -28.91
C PRO A 65 7.86 -7.53 -28.60
N ALA A 66 6.71 -7.39 -29.26
CA ALA A 66 5.61 -8.33 -29.10
C ALA A 66 6.12 -9.75 -29.39
N GLY A 67 6.14 -10.60 -28.35
CA GLY A 67 6.49 -12.01 -28.52
C GLY A 67 5.47 -12.69 -29.42
N ALA A 68 5.88 -13.68 -30.20
CA ALA A 68 5.02 -14.39 -31.17
C ALA A 68 3.76 -15.06 -30.57
N ALA A 69 3.64 -15.11 -29.24
CA ALA A 69 2.49 -15.63 -28.50
C ALA A 69 1.62 -14.55 -27.81
N ALA A 70 2.07 -13.30 -27.78
CA ALA A 70 1.33 -12.23 -27.14
C ALA A 70 0.29 -11.70 -28.13
N GLY A 71 -0.98 -12.08 -27.93
CA GLY A 71 -2.11 -11.38 -28.53
C GLY A 71 -2.10 -9.88 -28.20
N GLN A 72 -3.11 -9.13 -28.65
CA GLN A 72 -3.25 -7.67 -28.52
C GLN A 72 -3.33 -7.11 -27.07
N ARG A 73 -2.64 -7.71 -26.09
CA ARG A 73 -2.35 -7.09 -24.81
C ARG A 73 -1.35 -5.96 -25.03
N ALA A 74 -1.64 -4.83 -24.39
CA ALA A 74 -0.85 -3.61 -24.44
C ALA A 74 0.65 -3.92 -24.38
N GLN A 75 1.42 -3.36 -25.33
CA GLN A 75 2.88 -3.37 -25.38
C GLN A 75 3.48 -3.36 -23.96
N GLU A 76 4.04 -4.49 -23.53
CA GLU A 76 4.65 -4.59 -22.20
C GLU A 76 5.87 -3.67 -22.14
N ARG A 77 5.86 -2.74 -21.19
CA ARG A 77 7.00 -1.88 -20.90
C ARG A 77 7.79 -2.48 -19.77
N ALA A 78 9.04 -2.85 -20.04
CA ALA A 78 9.97 -3.36 -19.04
C ALA A 78 11.14 -2.40 -18.85
N VAL A 79 11.65 -2.32 -17.61
CA VAL A 79 12.87 -1.58 -17.29
C VAL A 79 13.97 -2.59 -17.02
N ALA A 80 15.02 -2.58 -17.84
CA ALA A 80 16.15 -3.49 -17.69
C ALA A 80 17.35 -2.84 -16.98
N GLY A 81 18.33 -3.68 -16.61
CA GLY A 81 19.61 -3.24 -16.07
C GLY A 81 19.50 -2.58 -14.69
N ARG A 82 20.43 -1.65 -14.39
CA ARG A 82 20.53 -1.00 -13.07
C ARG A 82 19.26 -0.24 -12.70
N ALA A 83 18.60 0.41 -13.67
CA ALA A 83 17.36 1.14 -13.42
C ALA A 83 16.22 0.20 -13.01
N GLY A 84 16.13 -0.97 -13.65
CA GLY A 84 15.14 -2.01 -13.31
C GLY A 84 15.40 -2.57 -11.91
N ALA A 85 16.66 -2.91 -11.61
CA ALA A 85 17.06 -3.38 -10.28
C ALA A 85 16.71 -2.36 -9.18
N LEU A 86 16.98 -1.06 -9.41
CA LEU A 86 16.60 -0.01 -8.47
C LEU A 86 15.09 0.12 -8.32
N ALA A 87 14.33 0.05 -9.43
CA ALA A 87 12.88 0.11 -9.39
C ALA A 87 12.30 -1.04 -8.55
N VAL A 88 12.73 -2.27 -8.82
CA VAL A 88 12.25 -3.46 -8.09
C VAL A 88 12.58 -3.38 -6.60
N VAL A 89 13.80 -2.96 -6.24
CA VAL A 89 14.18 -2.79 -4.82
C VAL A 89 13.33 -1.71 -4.13
N VAL A 90 13.15 -0.55 -4.77
CA VAL A 90 12.34 0.54 -4.19
C VAL A 90 10.88 0.12 -4.05
N GLY A 91 10.30 -0.50 -5.08
CA GLY A 91 8.92 -0.99 -5.05
C GLY A 91 8.71 -2.07 -3.99
N TYR A 92 9.63 -3.02 -3.89
CA TYR A 92 9.60 -4.08 -2.88
C TYR A 92 9.66 -3.50 -1.46
N SER A 93 10.61 -2.58 -1.19
CA SER A 93 10.73 -1.95 0.13
C SER A 93 9.49 -1.12 0.49
N ALA A 94 8.88 -0.43 -0.48
CA ALA A 94 7.63 0.30 -0.26
C ALA A 94 6.49 -0.66 0.11
N ALA A 95 6.34 -1.78 -0.61
CA ALA A 95 5.32 -2.77 -0.32
C ALA A 95 5.50 -3.43 1.06
N VAL A 96 6.74 -3.76 1.45
CA VAL A 96 7.05 -4.24 2.82
C VAL A 96 6.65 -3.21 3.87
N MET A 97 6.92 -1.93 3.64
CA MET A 97 6.52 -0.84 4.53
C MET A 97 5.00 -0.75 4.65
N THR A 98 4.27 -0.80 3.54
CA THR A 98 2.80 -0.81 3.52
C THR A 98 2.27 -1.97 4.36
N LEU A 99 2.72 -3.21 4.08
CA LEU A 99 2.27 -4.39 4.81
C LEU A 99 2.56 -4.29 6.31
N SER A 100 3.79 -3.88 6.66
CA SER A 100 4.22 -3.78 8.07
C SER A 100 3.36 -2.80 8.85
N LYS A 101 3.04 -1.65 8.24
CA LYS A 101 2.15 -0.64 8.83
C LYS A 101 0.75 -1.18 9.07
N THR A 102 0.17 -1.83 8.07
CA THR A 102 -1.19 -2.38 8.15
C THR A 102 -1.27 -3.48 9.21
N VAL A 103 -0.29 -4.38 9.25
CA VAL A 103 -0.18 -5.43 10.29
C VAL A 103 -0.06 -4.79 11.67
N LEU A 104 0.81 -3.79 11.83
CA LEU A 104 0.98 -3.09 13.11
C LEU A 104 -0.31 -2.40 13.57
N TYR A 105 -1.09 -1.83 12.66
CA TYR A 105 -2.39 -1.22 12.97
C TYR A 105 -3.42 -2.25 13.46
N TRP A 106 -3.52 -3.40 12.79
CA TRP A 106 -4.39 -4.49 13.26
C TRP A 106 -3.94 -5.05 14.62
N MET A 107 -2.63 -5.22 14.80
CA MET A 107 -2.07 -5.65 16.08
C MET A 107 -2.32 -4.63 17.18
N ASN A 108 -2.21 -3.33 16.88
CA ASN A 108 -2.51 -2.27 17.85
C ASN A 108 -3.95 -2.40 18.36
N GLU A 109 -4.92 -2.64 17.47
CA GLU A 109 -6.30 -2.88 17.92
C GLU A 109 -6.49 -4.19 18.67
N TYR A 110 -5.84 -5.26 18.24
CA TYR A 110 -5.92 -6.51 18.98
C TYR A 110 -5.38 -6.37 20.42
N PHE A 111 -4.23 -5.73 20.58
CA PHE A 111 -3.59 -5.54 21.88
C PHE A 111 -4.20 -4.41 22.73
N SER A 112 -4.96 -3.49 22.13
CA SER A 112 -5.74 -2.48 22.84
C SER A 112 -7.10 -3.01 23.35
N GLY A 113 -7.46 -4.25 23.00
CA GLY A 113 -8.78 -4.80 23.31
C GLY A 113 -9.90 -4.25 22.41
N PHE A 114 -9.55 -3.89 21.17
CA PHE A 114 -10.43 -3.26 20.18
C PHE A 114 -10.99 -1.92 20.68
N ASP A 115 -10.17 -1.13 21.35
CA ASP A 115 -10.56 0.13 21.99
C ASP A 115 -11.14 1.17 21.01
N ASN A 116 -10.75 1.11 19.74
CA ASN A 116 -11.16 2.09 18.72
C ASN A 116 -12.26 1.59 17.79
N ILE A 117 -12.42 0.27 17.62
CA ILE A 117 -13.37 -0.31 16.67
C ILE A 117 -14.43 -1.21 17.31
N GLY A 118 -14.25 -1.62 18.56
CA GLY A 118 -15.10 -2.60 19.24
C GLY A 118 -16.53 -2.13 19.51
N HIS A 119 -16.82 -0.83 19.36
CA HIS A 119 -18.16 -0.26 19.52
C HIS A 119 -19.05 -0.43 18.28
N ASN A 120 -18.50 -0.84 17.14
CA ASN A 120 -19.25 -0.96 15.90
C ASN A 120 -20.11 -2.22 15.86
N ASP A 121 -21.22 -2.14 15.12
CA ASP A 121 -21.91 -3.34 14.66
C ASP A 121 -21.06 -4.12 13.64
N LEU A 122 -21.42 -5.38 13.43
CA LEU A 122 -20.67 -6.26 12.53
C LEU A 122 -20.65 -5.73 11.08
N PHE A 123 -21.72 -5.07 10.64
CA PHE A 123 -21.83 -4.55 9.28
C PHE A 123 -20.81 -3.43 9.03
N ARG A 124 -20.78 -2.41 9.89
CA ARG A 124 -19.80 -1.31 9.83
C ARG A 124 -18.39 -1.84 9.97
N LEU A 125 -18.15 -2.76 10.91
CA LEU A 125 -16.83 -3.35 11.09
C LEU A 125 -16.36 -4.06 9.81
N VAL A 126 -17.22 -4.86 9.17
CA VAL A 126 -16.84 -5.59 7.94
C VAL A 126 -16.58 -4.64 6.77
N PHE A 127 -17.51 -3.74 6.49
CA PHE A 127 -17.46 -2.93 5.27
C PHE A 127 -16.61 -1.66 5.38
N CYS A 128 -16.49 -1.07 6.56
CA CYS A 128 -15.74 0.17 6.77
C CYS A 128 -14.35 -0.04 7.36
N PHE A 129 -14.09 -1.20 8.00
CA PHE A 129 -12.77 -1.51 8.57
C PHE A 129 -12.11 -2.73 7.93
N ILE A 130 -12.74 -3.92 7.97
CA ILE A 130 -12.09 -5.18 7.58
C ILE A 130 -11.80 -5.22 6.07
N ILE A 131 -12.79 -4.98 5.21
CA ILE A 131 -12.61 -5.05 3.76
C ILE A 131 -11.61 -3.99 3.29
N PRO A 132 -11.76 -2.70 3.65
CA PRO A 132 -10.80 -1.68 3.24
C PRO A 132 -9.38 -2.00 3.71
N ASN A 133 -9.16 -2.29 4.99
CA ASN A 133 -7.82 -2.56 5.48
C ASN A 133 -7.27 -3.92 5.03
N GLY A 134 -8.14 -4.90 4.79
CA GLY A 134 -7.76 -6.23 4.29
C GLY A 134 -7.16 -6.17 2.89
N LEU A 135 -7.64 -5.27 2.03
CA LEU A 135 -7.01 -5.02 0.72
C LEU A 135 -5.56 -4.53 0.87
N TRP A 136 -5.26 -3.76 1.93
CA TRP A 136 -3.91 -3.26 2.27
C TRP A 136 -3.04 -4.31 2.97
N LEU A 137 -3.56 -5.52 3.20
CA LEU A 137 -2.76 -6.70 3.53
C LEU A 137 -2.50 -7.53 2.27
N LEU A 138 -3.53 -7.77 1.47
CA LEU A 138 -3.46 -8.63 0.29
C LEU A 138 -2.59 -8.04 -0.83
N TYR A 139 -2.82 -6.78 -1.19
CA TYR A 139 -2.13 -6.14 -2.31
C TYR A 139 -0.62 -6.01 -2.08
N PRO A 140 -0.12 -5.45 -0.96
CA PRO A 140 1.33 -5.39 -0.74
C PRO A 140 1.95 -6.78 -0.55
N SER A 141 1.23 -7.76 0.01
CA SER A 141 1.73 -9.15 0.06
C SER A 141 1.96 -9.73 -1.34
N TYR A 142 1.03 -9.48 -2.27
CA TYR A 142 1.20 -9.86 -3.66
C TYR A 142 2.39 -9.14 -4.32
N MET A 143 2.55 -7.83 -4.11
CA MET A 143 3.69 -7.08 -4.64
C MET A 143 5.03 -7.58 -4.11
N ILE A 144 5.11 -7.89 -2.81
CA ILE A 144 6.29 -8.49 -2.17
C ILE A 144 6.61 -9.84 -2.83
N TYR A 145 5.60 -10.66 -3.09
CA TYR A 145 5.78 -11.94 -3.76
C TYR A 145 6.28 -11.77 -5.21
N ASP A 146 5.61 -10.95 -6.04
CA ASP A 146 5.97 -10.74 -7.45
C ASP A 146 7.37 -10.14 -7.57
N MET A 147 7.62 -8.98 -6.94
CA MET A 147 8.92 -8.30 -6.99
C MET A 147 10.04 -9.09 -6.29
N GLY A 148 9.71 -9.77 -5.18
CA GLY A 148 10.67 -10.63 -4.48
C GLY A 148 11.08 -11.83 -5.34
N SER A 149 10.13 -12.43 -6.07
CA SER A 149 10.42 -13.52 -7.00
C SER A 149 11.31 -13.07 -8.17
N GLU A 150 11.14 -11.83 -8.63
CA GLU A 150 12.00 -11.22 -9.65
C GLU A 150 13.43 -11.03 -9.14
N ILE A 151 13.59 -10.50 -7.92
CA ILE A 151 14.91 -10.35 -7.26
C ILE A 151 15.60 -11.72 -7.15
N VAL A 152 14.90 -12.73 -6.63
CA VAL A 152 15.47 -14.07 -6.43
C VAL A 152 15.84 -14.72 -7.77
N SER A 153 14.98 -14.61 -8.79
CA SER A 153 15.24 -15.18 -10.12
C SER A 153 16.47 -14.55 -10.77
N ALA A 154 16.57 -13.21 -10.70
CA ALA A 154 17.70 -12.46 -11.27
C ALA A 154 19.04 -12.81 -10.58
N LEU A 155 19.04 -13.00 -9.26
CA LEU A 155 20.24 -13.36 -8.50
C LEU A 155 20.60 -14.85 -8.63
N GLY A 156 19.60 -15.73 -8.77
CA GLY A 156 19.78 -17.17 -8.91
C GLY A 156 20.27 -17.62 -10.28
N GLY A 157 20.50 -16.69 -11.22
CA GLY A 157 20.92 -17.01 -12.59
C GLY A 157 19.87 -17.75 -13.42
N SER A 158 18.63 -17.86 -12.91
CA SER A 158 17.52 -18.36 -13.72
C SER A 158 17.15 -17.27 -14.72
N PRO A 159 16.97 -17.58 -16.02
CA PRO A 159 16.36 -16.62 -16.91
C PRO A 159 15.04 -16.19 -16.26
N SER A 160 14.89 -14.87 -16.06
CA SER A 160 13.66 -14.23 -15.58
C SER A 160 12.49 -15.02 -16.16
N ARG A 161 11.66 -15.58 -15.27
CA ARG A 161 10.51 -16.37 -15.67
C ARG A 161 9.67 -15.45 -16.55
N ALA A 162 9.79 -15.61 -17.86
CA ALA A 162 8.87 -14.99 -18.80
C ALA A 162 7.49 -15.43 -18.29
N LYS A 163 6.73 -14.47 -17.75
CA LYS A 163 5.46 -14.71 -17.06
C LYS A 163 4.65 -15.60 -17.99
N THR A 164 4.61 -16.88 -17.65
CA THR A 164 3.96 -17.89 -18.46
C THR A 164 2.50 -17.77 -18.07
N GLU A 165 1.69 -17.29 -19.02
CA GLU A 165 0.24 -17.14 -18.89
C GLU A 165 -0.45 -18.43 -18.42
#